data_AF-A0A510G7L3-F1
#
_entry.id   AF-A0A510G7L3-F1
#
_cell.length_a   1.000
_cell.length_b   1.000
_cell.length_c   1.000
_cell.angle_alpha   90.00
_cell.angle_beta   90.00
_cell.angle_gamma   90.00
#
_symmetry.space_group_name_H-M   'P 1'
#
loop_
_entity.id
_entity.type
_entity.pdbx_description
1 polymer ?
#
loop_
_entity_poly.entity_id
_entity_poly.type
_entity_poly.pdbx_seq_one_letter_code
_entity_poly.pdbx_strand_id
1 'polypeptide(L)'
;MKKWTFDEAKELFSLSFMELIYQAQTVHRTNFDPNKVQISSLLSIKTGSCPENCKFCPQSAHYKTDVKKEPLMQIEEVITAAKRAKAAGSTRFCMGAAWRGPRDEDLKLVCER
;
A
#
# COMPACT_ATOMS: atom_id res chain seq x y z
N MET A 1 -20.32 -15.73 2.64
CA MET A 1 -19.72 -14.72 3.54
C MET A 1 -20.82 -14.04 4.33
N LYS A 2 -20.63 -13.82 5.63
CA LYS A 2 -21.53 -12.98 6.44
C LYS A 2 -21.50 -11.55 5.90
N LYS A 3 -22.67 -10.92 5.76
CA LYS A 3 -22.79 -9.48 5.53
C LYS A 3 -22.86 -8.80 6.90
N TRP A 4 -22.01 -7.82 7.13
CA TRP A 4 -21.97 -7.06 8.38
C TRP A 4 -22.90 -5.85 8.28
N THR A 5 -23.66 -5.61 9.35
CA THR A 5 -24.33 -4.34 9.59
C THR A 5 -23.38 -3.34 10.27
N PHE A 6 -23.74 -2.06 10.24
CA PHE A 6 -22.98 -1.02 10.92
C PHE A 6 -22.92 -1.26 12.44
N ASP A 7 -24.06 -1.61 13.06
CA ASP A 7 -24.14 -1.81 14.50
C ASP A 7 -23.29 -3.00 14.97
N GLU A 8 -23.34 -4.13 14.26
CA GLU A 8 -22.48 -5.29 14.54
C GLU A 8 -20.99 -4.94 14.44
N ALA A 9 -20.59 -4.13 13.45
CA ALA A 9 -19.19 -3.70 13.33
C ALA A 9 -18.80 -2.75 14.48
N LYS A 10 -19.71 -1.86 14.89
CA LYS A 10 -19.50 -0.90 15.98
C LYS A 10 -19.36 -1.57 17.35
N GLU A 11 -20.07 -2.67 17.58
CA GLU A 11 -19.95 -3.46 18.81
C GLU A 11 -18.51 -3.94 19.04
N LEU A 12 -17.78 -4.32 17.98
CA LEU A 12 -16.38 -4.74 18.10
C LEU A 12 -15.47 -3.64 18.66
N PHE A 13 -15.73 -2.38 18.30
CA PHE A 13 -14.98 -1.23 18.83
C PHE A 13 -15.31 -0.92 20.29
N SER A 14 -16.43 -1.44 20.80
CA SER A 14 -16.87 -1.26 22.18
C SER A 14 -16.38 -2.37 23.11
N LEU A 15 -15.77 -3.44 22.57
CA LEU A 15 -15.17 -4.51 23.36
C LEU A 15 -13.97 -3.99 24.17
N SER A 16 -13.72 -4.65 25.30
CA SER A 16 -12.44 -4.45 25.98
C SER A 16 -11.31 -4.89 25.06
N PHE A 17 -10.18 -4.18 25.12
CA PHE A 17 -9.04 -4.46 24.25
C PHE A 17 -8.56 -5.91 24.34
N MET A 18 -8.52 -6.49 25.55
CA MET A 18 -8.06 -7.87 25.74
C MET A 18 -9.02 -8.89 25.12
N GLU A 19 -10.33 -8.68 25.23
CA GLU A 19 -11.33 -9.52 24.57
C GLU A 19 -11.22 -9.42 23.05
N LEU A 20 -11.08 -8.20 22.51
CA LEU A 20 -10.94 -7.98 21.07
C LEU A 20 -9.70 -8.68 20.52
N ILE A 21 -8.55 -8.56 21.20
CA ILE A 21 -7.30 -9.21 20.77
C ILE A 21 -7.42 -10.74 20.84
N TYR A 22 -8.02 -11.28 21.90
CA TYR A 22 -8.23 -12.73 22.02
C TYR A 22 -9.10 -13.27 20.87
N GLN A 23 -10.24 -12.63 20.59
CA GLN A 23 -11.11 -13.00 19.47
C GLN A 23 -10.39 -12.88 18.12
N ALA A 24 -9.62 -11.80 17.91
CA ALA A 24 -8.85 -11.60 16.69
C ALA A 24 -7.82 -12.72 16.46
N GLN A 25 -7.09 -13.12 17.51
CA GLN A 25 -6.13 -14.22 17.42
C GLN A 25 -6.79 -15.56 17.13
N THR A 26 -7.94 -15.84 17.76
CA THR A 26 -8.70 -17.07 17.51
C THR A 26 -9.15 -17.16 16.05
N VAL A 27 -9.72 -16.08 15.50
CA VAL A 27 -10.10 -16.02 14.08
C VAL A 27 -8.87 -16.15 13.18
N HIS A 28 -7.79 -15.46 13.49
CA HIS A 28 -6.56 -15.52 12.68
C HIS A 28 -6.00 -16.95 12.61
N ARG A 29 -5.85 -17.64 13.75
CA ARG A 29 -5.32 -19.01 13.82
C ARG A 29 -6.19 -20.05 13.13
N THR A 30 -7.50 -19.81 13.03
CA THR A 30 -8.43 -20.70 12.34
C THR A 30 -8.31 -20.59 10.81
N ASN A 31 -7.82 -19.45 10.30
CA ASN A 31 -7.84 -19.14 8.87
C ASN A 31 -6.45 -19.00 8.23
N PHE A 32 -5.41 -18.76 9.04
CA PHE A 32 -4.06 -18.50 8.58
C PHE A 32 -3.04 -19.30 9.40
N ASP A 33 -1.89 -19.58 8.79
CA ASP A 33 -0.72 -20.07 9.53
C ASP A 33 -0.21 -18.95 10.45
N PRO A 34 -0.32 -19.11 11.79
CA PRO A 34 0.01 -18.04 12.72
C PRO A 34 1.50 -17.70 12.77
N ASN A 35 2.36 -18.54 12.18
CA ASN A 35 3.80 -18.33 12.14
C ASN A 35 4.28 -17.82 10.78
N LYS A 36 3.35 -17.48 9.87
CA LYS A 36 3.66 -17.00 8.53
C LYS A 36 3.20 -15.57 8.33
N VAL A 37 4.09 -14.75 7.76
CA VAL A 37 3.80 -13.36 7.40
C VAL A 37 4.05 -13.15 5.91
N GLN A 38 3.17 -12.38 5.26
CA GLN A 38 3.37 -11.96 3.87
C GLN A 38 4.27 -10.72 3.81
N ILE A 39 5.38 -10.82 3.07
CA ILE A 39 6.35 -9.73 2.91
C ILE A 39 6.15 -9.10 1.52
N SER A 40 5.92 -7.79 1.49
CA SER A 40 5.80 -6.99 0.27
C SER A 40 6.76 -5.80 0.33
N SER A 41 7.38 -5.47 -0.80
CA SER A 41 8.25 -4.30 -0.94
C SER A 41 7.59 -3.31 -1.88
N LEU A 42 7.59 -2.04 -1.52
CA LEU A 42 7.01 -0.96 -2.30
C LEU A 42 8.07 0.02 -2.79
N LEU A 43 7.92 0.50 -4.02
CA LEU A 43 8.68 1.60 -4.58
C LEU A 43 7.75 2.69 -5.08
N SER A 44 8.07 3.95 -4.76
CA SER A 44 7.40 5.11 -5.34
C SER A 44 8.01 5.40 -6.71
N ILE A 45 7.34 4.95 -7.78
CA ILE A 45 7.85 5.09 -9.15
C ILE A 45 7.71 6.51 -9.70
N LYS A 46 6.89 7.35 -9.05
CA LYS A 46 6.77 8.79 -9.30
C LYS A 46 6.38 9.46 -7.99
N THR A 47 7.22 10.39 -7.51
CA THR A 47 7.11 10.94 -6.15
C THR A 47 6.78 12.44 -6.16
N GLY A 48 5.84 12.85 -5.31
CA GLY A 48 5.49 14.26 -5.09
C GLY A 48 4.64 14.87 -6.20
N SER A 49 4.31 16.16 -6.08
CA SER A 49 3.46 16.91 -7.03
C SER A 49 2.12 16.19 -7.35
N CYS A 50 1.49 15.57 -6.37
CA CYS A 50 0.17 14.96 -6.55
C CYS A 50 -0.91 16.05 -6.58
N PRO A 51 -1.83 16.06 -7.56
CA PRO A 51 -2.90 17.06 -7.64
C PRO A 51 -3.98 16.90 -6.56
N GLU A 52 -4.07 15.73 -5.93
CA GLU A 52 -5.06 15.47 -4.88
C GLU A 52 -4.73 16.18 -3.57
N ASN A 53 -5.77 16.60 -2.85
CA ASN A 53 -5.66 17.43 -1.63
C ASN A 53 -5.85 16.62 -0.33
N CYS A 54 -5.24 15.44 -0.26
CA CYS A 54 -5.31 14.60 0.94
C CYS A 54 -4.56 15.25 2.10
N LYS A 55 -5.27 15.59 3.18
CA LYS A 55 -4.74 16.32 4.35
C LYS A 55 -3.55 15.66 5.05
N PHE A 56 -3.43 14.34 4.93
CA PHE A 56 -2.39 13.53 5.57
C PHE A 56 -1.24 13.19 4.61
N CYS A 57 -1.39 13.39 3.30
CA CYS A 57 -0.43 12.87 2.33
C CYS A 57 0.72 13.86 2.11
N PRO A 58 1.98 13.47 2.37
CA PRO A 58 3.11 14.38 2.22
C PRO A 58 3.45 14.70 0.76
N GLN A 59 2.87 13.97 -0.20
CA GLN A 59 3.12 14.12 -1.63
C GLN A 59 2.15 15.07 -2.34
N SER A 60 1.13 15.58 -1.62
CA SER A 60 0.15 16.51 -2.16
C SER A 60 0.80 17.85 -2.52
N ALA A 61 0.51 18.35 -3.72
CA ALA A 61 1.02 19.63 -4.20
C ALA A 61 0.42 20.84 -3.47
N HIS A 62 -0.61 20.63 -2.64
CA HIS A 62 -1.31 21.68 -1.89
C HIS A 62 -0.62 22.06 -0.58
N TYR A 63 0.39 21.30 -0.15
CA TYR A 63 1.10 21.52 1.11
C TYR A 63 2.61 21.64 0.89
N LYS A 64 3.27 22.42 1.74
CA LYS A 64 4.74 22.49 1.78
C LYS A 64 5.25 21.36 2.67
N THR A 65 6.00 20.44 2.07
CA THR A 65 6.63 19.29 2.73
C THR A 65 8.06 19.15 2.22
N ASP A 66 8.88 18.33 2.90
CA ASP A 66 10.27 18.07 2.50
C ASP A 66 10.39 16.98 1.42
N VAL A 67 9.28 16.58 0.79
CA VAL A 67 9.29 15.55 -0.25
C VAL A 67 9.95 16.11 -1.51
N LYS A 68 11.13 15.57 -1.84
CA LYS A 68 11.77 15.81 -3.13
C LYS A 68 10.90 15.24 -4.26
N LYS A 69 10.62 16.08 -5.25
CA LYS A 69 9.86 15.70 -6.43
C LYS A 69 10.75 14.87 -7.35
N GLU A 70 10.28 13.70 -7.72
CA GLU A 70 10.99 12.80 -8.63
C GLU A 70 10.02 12.41 -9.76
N PRO A 71 10.46 12.52 -11.03
CA PRO A 71 9.63 12.14 -12.17
C PRO A 71 9.37 10.63 -12.17
N LEU A 72 8.59 10.17 -13.15
CA LEU A 72 8.45 8.74 -13.38
C LEU A 72 9.83 8.11 -13.64
N MET A 73 10.17 7.06 -12.88
CA MET A 73 11.41 6.31 -13.01
C MET A 73 11.49 5.58 -14.35
N GLN A 74 12.71 5.31 -14.82
CA GLN A 74 12.91 4.44 -15.98
C GLN A 74 12.54 2.99 -15.64
N ILE A 75 12.04 2.25 -16.63
CA ILE A 75 11.57 0.87 -16.44
C ILE A 75 12.70 -0.01 -15.90
N GLU A 76 13.92 0.18 -16.38
CA GLU A 76 15.11 -0.58 -15.99
C GLU A 76 15.44 -0.37 -14.50
N GLU A 77 15.25 0.85 -13.99
CA GLU A 77 15.46 1.16 -12.57
C GLU A 77 14.40 0.46 -11.70
N VAL A 78 13.14 0.47 -12.15
CA VAL A 78 12.03 -0.22 -11.48
C VAL A 78 12.26 -1.73 -11.46
N ILE A 79 12.66 -2.33 -12.59
CA ILE A 79 12.99 -3.75 -12.69
C ILE A 79 14.19 -4.10 -11.80
N THR A 80 15.20 -3.25 -11.75
CA THR A 80 16.38 -3.44 -10.89
C THR A 80 15.99 -3.43 -9.41
N ALA A 81 15.16 -2.48 -9.00
CA ALA A 81 14.62 -2.42 -7.65
C ALA A 81 13.74 -3.64 -7.33
N ALA A 82 12.91 -4.10 -8.26
CA ALA A 82 12.09 -5.30 -8.10
C ALA A 82 12.94 -6.57 -7.95
N LYS A 83 14.01 -6.71 -8.75
CA LYS A 83 14.98 -7.83 -8.62
C LYS A 83 15.68 -7.80 -7.27
N ARG A 84 16.09 -6.62 -6.79
CA ARG A 84 16.67 -6.46 -5.44
C ARG A 84 15.65 -6.84 -4.36
N ALA A 85 14.40 -6.40 -4.46
CA ALA A 85 13.35 -6.74 -3.51
C ALA A 85 13.07 -8.26 -3.47
N LYS A 86 13.05 -8.92 -4.63
CA LYS A 86 12.94 -10.38 -4.73
C LYS A 86 14.11 -11.09 -4.06
N ALA A 87 15.35 -10.64 -4.34
CA ALA A 87 16.55 -11.18 -3.71
C ALA A 87 16.57 -10.99 -2.19
N ALA A 88 15.96 -9.90 -1.70
CA ALA A 88 15.76 -9.62 -0.27
C ALA A 88 14.61 -10.43 0.38
N GLY A 89 13.95 -11.34 -0.37
CA GLY A 89 12.93 -12.24 0.16
C GLY A 89 11.48 -11.74 0.04
N SER A 90 11.24 -10.62 -0.65
CA SER A 90 9.88 -10.13 -0.89
C SER A 90 9.14 -11.04 -1.87
N THR A 91 7.89 -11.40 -1.55
CA THR A 91 7.03 -12.21 -2.44
C THR A 91 6.18 -11.36 -3.37
N ARG A 92 6.02 -10.08 -3.05
CA ARG A 92 5.27 -9.11 -3.86
C ARG A 92 6.04 -7.79 -3.98
N PHE A 93 6.02 -7.20 -5.16
CA PHE A 93 6.57 -5.87 -5.43
C PHE A 93 5.42 -4.93 -5.79
N CYS A 94 5.35 -3.77 -5.15
CA CYS A 94 4.27 -2.80 -5.30
C CYS A 94 4.84 -1.49 -5.86
N MET A 95 4.21 -0.96 -6.90
CA MET A 95 4.56 0.33 -7.48
C MET A 95 3.49 1.35 -7.07
N GLY A 96 3.92 2.45 -6.47
CA GLY A 96 3.05 3.58 -6.12
C GLY A 96 3.41 4.81 -6.93
N ALA A 97 2.41 5.56 -7.40
CA ALA A 97 2.63 6.78 -8.17
C ALA A 97 1.77 7.91 -7.64
N ALA A 98 2.35 9.11 -7.54
CA ALA A 98 1.69 10.33 -7.09
C ALA A 98 0.80 10.95 -8.19
N TRP A 99 -0.25 10.24 -8.59
CA TRP A 99 -1.26 10.69 -9.56
C TRP A 99 -2.66 10.69 -8.94
N ARG A 100 -3.61 11.37 -9.59
CA ARG A 100 -5.05 11.14 -9.36
C ARG A 100 -5.51 9.84 -10.00
N GLY A 101 -5.00 9.58 -11.20
CA GLY A 101 -5.22 8.37 -11.98
C GLY A 101 -4.11 8.23 -13.02
N PRO A 102 -3.94 7.05 -13.63
CA PRO A 102 -2.91 6.83 -14.63
C PRO A 102 -3.08 7.79 -15.80
N ARG A 103 -1.98 8.33 -16.32
CA ARG A 103 -1.97 9.08 -17.58
C ARG A 103 -1.62 8.12 -18.72
N ASP A 104 -2.24 8.27 -19.88
CA ASP A 104 -2.00 7.36 -21.02
C ASP A 104 -0.53 7.30 -21.43
N GLU A 105 0.19 8.43 -21.38
CA GLU A 105 1.62 8.49 -21.66
C GLU A 105 2.45 7.70 -20.66
N ASP A 106 2.14 7.82 -19.36
CA ASP A 106 2.85 7.07 -18.31
C ASP A 106 2.51 5.57 -18.38
N LEU A 107 1.26 5.23 -18.73
CA LEU A 107 0.84 3.84 -18.91
C LEU A 107 1.51 3.16 -20.08
N LYS A 108 1.80 3.88 -21.18
CA LYS A 108 2.59 3.33 -22.29
C LYS A 108 3.93 2.82 -21.78
N LEU A 109 4.67 3.64 -21.02
CA LEU A 109 5.93 3.20 -20.43
C LEU A 109 5.77 2.01 -19.47
N VAL A 110 4.72 1.97 -18.64
CA VAL A 110 4.60 0.94 -17.60
C VAL A 110 4.01 -0.38 -18.12
N CYS A 111 3.15 -0.33 -19.14
CA CYS A 111 2.41 -1.49 -19.65
C CYS A 111 2.99 -2.08 -20.94
N GLU A 112 3.94 -1.40 -21.60
CA GLU A 112 4.66 -1.96 -22.74
C GLU A 112 5.48 -3.19 -22.31
N ARG A 113 5.35 -4.26 -23.09
CA ARG A 113 6.05 -5.54 -22.94
C ARG A 113 7.10 -5.69 -24.02
#